data_AF-A0A850BAL2-F1
#
_entry.id   AF-A0A850BAL2-F1
#
_cell.length_a   1.000
_cell.length_b   1.000
_cell.length_c   1.000
_cell.angle_alpha   90.00
_cell.angle_beta   90.00
_cell.angle_gamma   90.00
#
_symmetry.space_group_name_H-M   'P 1'
#
loop_
_entity.id
_entity.type
_entity.pdbx_description
1 polymer ?
#
loop_
_entity_poly.entity_id
_entity_poly.type
_entity_poly.pdbx_seq_one_letter_code
_entity_poly.pdbx_strand_id
1 'polypeptide(L)'
;EQLTRPDSRIIRSLLGPISKQPWLEGTTAQEIVTAFGDLTAFGDRVPSEPPEAPSIVPQPSPSADPAPVTQPPSSARSDLVPITSVGSVTGHRLVRAVGPDGVDLGVHSWRDLWIGVVKVVLRRGRVSIPWRPRSGYRICLDWEKGHAGGRTMRTPEEMEYGGRTLFLETHGSADDLMSLAVRLCEAAGVDPAGFRIEIVQSDRPATS
;
A
#
# COMPACT_ATOMS: atom_id res chain seq x y z
N GLU A 1 11.30 13.93 -20.89
CA GLU A 1 10.68 14.52 -22.10
C GLU A 1 9.21 14.92 -21.96
N GLN A 2 8.31 14.12 -21.35
CA GLN A 2 6.90 14.51 -21.27
C GLN A 2 6.62 15.73 -20.37
N LEU A 3 7.49 16.03 -19.41
CA LEU A 3 7.36 17.19 -18.52
C LEU A 3 7.90 18.50 -19.12
N THR A 4 8.55 18.44 -20.29
CA THR A 4 9.19 19.61 -20.92
C THR A 4 8.37 20.19 -22.08
N ARG A 5 7.16 19.66 -22.34
CA ARG A 5 6.29 20.11 -23.43
C ARG A 5 4.93 20.57 -22.89
N PRO A 6 4.47 21.80 -23.21
CA PRO A 6 3.23 22.34 -22.67
C PRO A 6 1.97 21.61 -23.17
N ASP A 7 2.06 20.96 -24.33
CA ASP A 7 0.98 20.18 -24.93
C ASP A 7 0.91 18.72 -24.43
N SER A 8 1.81 18.33 -23.53
CA SER A 8 1.87 16.94 -23.06
C SER A 8 0.64 16.54 -22.25
N ARG A 9 0.30 15.25 -22.34
CA ARG A 9 -0.82 14.67 -21.59
C ARG A 9 -0.65 14.85 -20.07
N ILE A 10 0.59 14.82 -19.58
CA ILE A 10 0.87 15.01 -18.15
C ILE A 10 0.59 16.46 -17.75
N ILE A 11 1.11 17.45 -18.49
CA ILE A 11 0.90 18.87 -18.18
C ILE A 11 -0.58 19.24 -18.23
N ARG A 12 -1.32 18.75 -19.24
CA ARG A 12 -2.78 18.94 -19.32
C ARG A 12 -3.55 18.32 -18.16
N SER A 13 -3.10 17.16 -17.66
CA SER A 13 -3.72 16.49 -16.52
C SER A 13 -3.47 17.23 -15.20
N LEU A 14 -2.34 17.92 -15.08
CA LEU A 14 -1.98 18.74 -13.92
C LEU A 14 -2.70 20.09 -13.89
N LEU A 15 -2.98 20.67 -15.07
CA LEU A 15 -3.61 21.99 -15.18
C LEU A 15 -4.98 22.04 -14.47
N GLY A 16 -5.79 20.98 -14.58
CA GLY A 16 -7.15 20.94 -14.01
C GLY A 16 -7.19 20.99 -12.48
N PRO A 17 -6.39 20.18 -11.75
CA PRO A 17 -6.25 20.31 -10.30
C PRO A 17 -5.61 21.63 -9.85
N ILE A 18 -4.62 22.14 -10.59
CA ILE A 18 -3.90 23.38 -10.26
C ILE A 18 -4.81 24.60 -10.37
N SER A 19 -5.59 24.71 -11.46
CA SER A 19 -6.49 25.85 -11.68
C SER A 19 -7.66 25.93 -10.69
N LYS A 20 -7.90 24.88 -9.91
CA LYS A 20 -8.89 24.86 -8.83
C LYS A 20 -8.37 25.42 -7.51
N GLN A 21 -7.06 25.65 -7.38
CA GLN A 21 -6.50 26.28 -6.20
C GLN A 21 -6.62 27.80 -6.33
N PRO A 22 -7.27 28.50 -5.38
CA PRO A 22 -7.54 29.93 -5.49
C PRO A 22 -6.28 30.79 -5.68
N TRP A 23 -5.13 30.35 -5.14
CA TRP A 23 -3.85 31.07 -5.26
C TRP A 23 -3.04 30.69 -6.52
N LEU A 24 -3.54 29.77 -7.35
CA LEU A 24 -2.94 29.37 -8.64
C LEU A 24 -3.92 29.59 -9.80
N GLU A 25 -4.93 30.42 -9.59
CA GLU A 25 -5.86 30.80 -10.65
C GLU A 25 -5.10 31.58 -11.74
N GLY A 26 -5.27 31.16 -13.00
CA GLY A 26 -4.55 31.75 -14.13
C GLY A 26 -3.21 31.07 -14.49
N THR A 27 -2.77 30.05 -13.73
CA THR A 27 -1.54 29.32 -14.07
C THR A 27 -1.67 28.63 -15.44
N THR A 28 -0.69 28.88 -16.30
CA THR A 28 -0.63 28.34 -17.67
C THR A 28 0.20 27.06 -17.75
N ALA A 29 -0.02 26.28 -18.82
CA ALA A 29 0.78 25.08 -19.08
C ALA A 29 2.28 25.38 -19.22
N GLN A 30 2.62 26.56 -19.74
CA GLN A 30 4.00 27.00 -19.92
C GLN A 30 4.70 27.25 -18.58
N GLU A 31 4.01 27.87 -17.63
CA GLU A 31 4.54 28.13 -16.28
C GLU A 31 4.81 26.83 -15.52
N ILE A 32 3.92 25.83 -15.67
CA ILE A 32 4.14 24.49 -15.10
C ILE A 32 5.39 23.85 -15.70
N VAL A 33 5.56 23.91 -17.02
CA VAL A 33 6.76 23.37 -17.69
C VAL A 33 8.03 24.05 -17.21
N THR A 34 8.02 25.37 -17.08
CA THR A 34 9.17 26.14 -16.57
C THR A 34 9.51 25.72 -15.13
N ALA A 35 8.52 25.66 -14.24
CA ALA A 35 8.74 25.26 -12.85
C ALA A 35 9.32 23.84 -12.71
N PHE A 36 8.87 22.88 -13.52
CA PHE A 36 9.46 21.54 -13.55
C PHE A 36 10.87 21.52 -14.14
N GLY A 37 11.14 22.37 -15.14
CA GLY A 37 12.49 22.55 -15.68
C GLY A 37 13.49 23.01 -14.61
N ASP A 38 13.10 24.02 -13.82
CA ASP A 38 13.94 24.56 -12.75
C ASP A 38 14.21 23.53 -11.65
N LEU A 39 13.22 22.71 -11.29
CA LEU A 39 13.37 21.61 -10.34
C LEU A 39 14.35 20.54 -10.82
N THR A 40 14.34 20.21 -12.12
CA THR A 40 15.29 19.25 -12.68
C THR A 40 16.71 19.81 -12.76
N ALA A 41 16.87 21.12 -12.99
CA ALA A 41 18.17 21.77 -12.99
C ALA A 41 18.84 21.81 -11.61
N PHE A 42 18.06 21.72 -10.53
CA PHE A 42 18.58 21.61 -9.16
C PHE A 42 19.11 20.21 -8.80
N GLY A 43 18.69 19.16 -9.52
CA GLY A 43 19.02 17.77 -9.22
C GLY A 43 20.47 17.35 -9.50
N ASP A 44 21.22 18.13 -10.30
CA ASP A 44 22.58 17.79 -10.72
C ASP A 44 23.68 18.26 -9.74
N ARG A 45 23.31 18.80 -8.56
CA ARG A 45 24.25 19.26 -7.54
C ARG A 45 24.24 18.41 -6.26
N VAL A 46 24.17 17.08 -6.39
CA VAL A 46 24.51 16.19 -5.27
C VAL A 46 25.99 15.82 -5.39
N PRO A 47 26.88 16.32 -4.50
CA PRO A 47 28.25 15.85 -4.43
C PRO A 47 28.21 14.35 -4.11
N SER A 48 28.65 13.53 -5.06
CA SER A 48 28.87 12.10 -4.85
C SER A 48 30.16 11.96 -4.04
N GLU A 49 30.10 12.19 -2.73
CA GLU A 49 31.16 11.82 -1.81
C GLU A 49 30.91 10.38 -1.34
N PRO A 50 31.73 9.40 -1.75
CA PRO A 50 31.58 8.03 -1.30
C PRO A 50 31.94 7.93 0.19
N PRO A 51 31.07 7.36 1.04
CA PRO A 51 31.43 7.15 2.44
C PRO A 51 32.53 6.09 2.53
N GLU A 52 33.69 6.47 3.08
CA GLU A 52 34.73 5.55 3.53
C GLU A 52 34.13 4.57 4.54
N ALA A 53 34.21 3.27 4.23
CA ALA A 53 33.78 2.22 5.14
C ALA A 53 34.74 2.13 6.34
N PRO A 54 34.25 2.17 7.59
CA PRO A 54 35.10 1.88 8.74
C PRO A 54 35.48 0.39 8.77
N SER A 55 36.79 0.12 8.75
CA SER A 55 37.38 -1.19 9.01
C SER A 55 37.08 -1.63 10.45
N ILE A 56 36.23 -2.64 10.61
CA ILE A 56 35.92 -3.25 11.90
C ILE A 56 37.00 -4.28 12.23
N VAL A 57 37.77 -4.00 13.28
CA VAL A 57 38.75 -4.92 13.88
C VAL A 57 38.01 -5.99 14.68
N PRO A 58 38.32 -7.29 14.54
CA PRO A 58 37.69 -8.35 15.34
C PRO A 58 38.19 -8.30 16.79
N GLN A 59 37.26 -8.11 17.73
CA GLN A 59 37.51 -8.13 19.16
C GLN A 59 37.22 -9.54 19.74
N PRO A 60 38.12 -10.12 20.57
CA PRO A 60 37.93 -11.46 21.12
C PRO A 60 36.93 -11.49 22.29
N SER A 61 36.05 -12.50 22.26
CA SER A 61 35.03 -12.77 23.28
C SER A 61 35.62 -13.25 24.61
N PRO A 62 35.22 -12.68 25.76
CA PRO A 62 35.38 -13.31 27.05
C PRO A 62 34.07 -13.93 27.57
N SER A 63 34.23 -15.20 27.94
CA SER A 63 33.66 -15.94 29.08
C SER A 63 32.26 -15.66 29.61
N ALA A 64 31.50 -16.75 29.55
CA ALA A 64 30.33 -17.12 30.34
C ALA A 64 30.24 -16.53 31.75
N ASP A 65 29.12 -15.83 31.99
CA ASP A 65 28.57 -15.54 33.30
C ASP A 65 27.06 -15.90 33.30
N PRO A 66 26.44 -16.13 34.48
CA PRO A 66 25.29 -17.01 34.65
C PRO A 66 23.98 -16.42 34.14
N ALA A 67 23.11 -17.32 33.70
CA ALA A 67 21.83 -17.05 33.06
C ALA A 67 20.96 -16.06 33.86
N PRO A 68 20.61 -14.89 33.29
CA PRO A 68 19.53 -14.07 33.82
C PRO A 68 18.23 -14.84 33.65
N VAL A 69 17.45 -14.92 34.74
CA VAL A 69 16.09 -15.47 34.71
C VAL A 69 15.25 -14.51 33.87
N THR A 70 15.12 -14.81 32.58
CA THR A 70 14.28 -14.09 31.63
C THR A 70 12.83 -14.19 32.11
N GLN A 71 12.35 -13.17 32.82
CA GLN A 71 10.92 -12.96 32.97
C GLN A 71 10.34 -12.87 31.55
N PRO A 72 9.36 -13.71 31.17
CA PRO A 72 8.73 -13.59 29.87
C PRO A 72 8.16 -12.17 29.78
N PRO A 73 8.46 -11.42 28.70
CA PRO A 73 7.99 -10.06 28.56
C PRO A 73 6.48 -10.10 28.74
N SER A 74 6.01 -9.42 29.79
CA SER A 74 4.60 -9.24 30.09
C SER A 74 3.95 -8.77 28.80
N SER A 75 3.19 -9.67 28.17
CA SER A 75 2.59 -9.44 26.87
C SER A 75 1.55 -8.35 27.07
N ALA A 76 1.96 -7.10 26.88
CA ALA A 76 1.05 -5.99 26.69
C ALA A 76 0.04 -6.48 25.66
N ARG A 77 -1.22 -6.61 26.09
CA ARG A 77 -2.29 -7.13 25.23
C ARG A 77 -2.34 -6.18 24.05
N SER A 78 -1.87 -6.66 22.90
CA SER A 78 -1.91 -5.86 21.69
C SER A 78 -3.36 -5.78 21.25
N ASP A 79 -3.89 -4.56 21.23
CA ASP A 79 -5.31 -4.34 20.97
C ASP A 79 -5.55 -4.42 19.46
N LEU A 80 -6.11 -5.55 19.04
CA LEU A 80 -6.58 -5.75 17.68
C LEU A 80 -7.76 -4.80 17.40
N VAL A 81 -7.60 -3.89 16.44
CA VAL A 81 -8.62 -2.93 16.04
C VAL A 81 -9.35 -3.38 14.77
N PRO A 82 -10.66 -3.15 14.62
CA PRO A 82 -11.36 -3.44 13.37
C PRO A 82 -10.77 -2.67 12.19
N ILE A 83 -10.70 -3.28 11.00
CA ILE A 83 -10.17 -2.61 9.80
C ILE A 83 -10.95 -1.33 9.44
N THR A 84 -12.22 -1.24 9.83
CA THR A 84 -13.08 -0.07 9.61
C THR A 84 -12.80 1.10 10.55
N SER A 85 -12.10 0.85 11.66
CA SER A 85 -11.79 1.89 12.66
C SER A 85 -10.47 2.60 12.36
N VAL A 86 -9.71 2.10 11.39
CA VAL A 86 -8.43 2.68 11.02
C VAL A 86 -8.66 3.75 9.98
N GLY A 87 -8.34 5.00 10.32
CA GLY A 87 -8.47 6.14 9.41
C GLY A 87 -7.49 6.05 8.25
N SER A 88 -6.28 6.56 8.43
CA SER A 88 -5.18 6.34 7.50
C SER A 88 -4.20 5.33 8.07
N VAL A 89 -3.76 4.39 7.23
CA VAL A 89 -2.72 3.41 7.52
C VAL A 89 -1.34 3.86 7.05
N THR A 90 -1.25 5.05 6.44
CA THR A 90 0.02 5.65 6.05
C THR A 90 0.91 5.87 7.28
N GLY A 91 2.18 5.49 7.18
CA GLY A 91 3.14 5.56 8.30
C GLY A 91 3.02 4.41 9.31
N HIS A 92 2.11 3.46 9.11
CA HIS A 92 1.93 2.30 10.00
C HIS A 92 2.39 1.01 9.32
N ARG A 93 2.95 0.11 10.12
CA ARG A 93 3.30 -1.25 9.71
C ARG A 93 2.26 -2.21 10.26
N LEU A 94 1.76 -3.09 9.41
CA LEU A 94 0.92 -4.21 9.82
C LEU A 94 1.78 -5.25 10.55
N VAL A 95 1.37 -5.62 11.76
CA VAL A 95 2.02 -6.67 12.55
C VAL A 95 1.29 -7.99 12.39
N ARG A 96 -0.03 -7.94 12.49
CA ARG A 96 -0.90 -9.12 12.54
C ARG A 96 -2.29 -8.78 12.03
N ALA A 97 -3.00 -9.77 11.49
CA ALA A 97 -4.42 -9.68 11.21
C ALA A 97 -5.14 -10.98 11.53
N VAL A 98 -6.38 -10.84 12.01
CA VAL A 98 -7.30 -11.95 12.26
C VAL A 98 -8.56 -11.77 11.42
N GLY A 99 -9.08 -12.88 10.90
CA GLY A 99 -10.34 -12.92 10.19
C GLY A 99 -11.56 -12.88 11.11
N PRO A 100 -12.77 -12.82 10.53
CA PRO A 100 -14.04 -12.86 11.25
C PRO A 100 -14.33 -14.17 12.00
N ASP A 101 -13.57 -15.25 11.79
CA ASP A 101 -13.54 -16.47 12.62
C ASP A 101 -12.54 -16.39 13.79
N GLY A 102 -11.76 -15.32 13.90
CA GLY A 102 -10.63 -15.25 14.81
C GLY A 102 -9.40 -16.03 14.33
N VAL A 103 -9.41 -16.58 13.12
CA VAL A 103 -8.25 -17.27 12.55
C VAL A 103 -7.22 -16.24 12.09
N ASP A 104 -5.96 -16.50 12.41
CA ASP A 104 -4.85 -15.69 11.96
C ASP A 104 -4.70 -15.77 10.43
N LEU A 105 -4.55 -14.62 9.78
CA LEU A 105 -4.41 -14.57 8.32
C LEU A 105 -2.96 -14.80 7.87
N GLY A 106 -1.98 -14.79 8.78
CA GLY A 106 -0.56 -14.98 8.45
C GLY A 106 0.02 -13.88 7.57
N VAL A 107 -0.41 -12.63 7.79
CA VAL A 107 -0.11 -11.48 6.92
C VAL A 107 0.86 -10.51 7.59
N HIS A 108 1.80 -9.97 6.81
CA HIS A 108 2.84 -9.07 7.30
C HIS A 108 2.93 -7.75 6.52
N SER A 109 2.06 -7.56 5.52
CA SER A 109 1.97 -6.34 4.74
C SER A 109 0.53 -5.99 4.40
N TRP A 110 0.28 -4.73 4.05
CA TRP A 110 -1.03 -4.26 3.58
C TRP A 110 -1.52 -5.00 2.33
N ARG A 111 -0.58 -5.41 1.46
CA ARG A 111 -0.84 -6.25 0.29
C ARG A 111 -1.30 -7.64 0.69
N ASP A 112 -0.60 -8.27 1.64
CA ASP A 112 -0.96 -9.61 2.13
C ASP A 112 -2.32 -9.59 2.84
N LEU A 113 -2.61 -8.54 3.60
CA LEU A 113 -3.93 -8.35 4.23
C LEU A 113 -5.04 -8.27 3.19
N TRP A 114 -4.85 -7.50 2.11
CA TRP A 114 -5.81 -7.47 1.01
C TRP A 114 -6.05 -8.86 0.39
N ILE A 115 -4.98 -9.61 0.11
CA ILE A 115 -5.07 -11.01 -0.38
C ILE A 115 -5.82 -11.90 0.62
N GLY A 116 -5.50 -11.78 1.91
CA GLY A 116 -6.11 -12.54 3.00
C GLY A 116 -7.62 -12.28 3.11
N VAL A 117 -8.02 -11.01 3.03
CA VAL A 117 -9.43 -10.60 3.01
C VAL A 117 -10.15 -11.22 1.81
N VAL A 118 -9.57 -11.12 0.60
CA VAL A 118 -10.14 -11.72 -0.62
C VAL A 118 -10.35 -13.23 -0.43
N LYS A 119 -9.35 -13.96 0.10
CA LYS A 119 -9.46 -15.40 0.37
C LYS A 119 -10.57 -15.74 1.37
N VAL A 120 -10.76 -14.93 2.41
CA VAL A 120 -11.85 -15.15 3.37
C VAL A 120 -13.21 -14.84 2.74
N VAL A 121 -13.30 -13.72 2.03
CA VAL A 121 -14.55 -13.27 1.39
C VAL A 121 -15.01 -14.28 0.33
N LEU A 122 -14.12 -14.75 -0.55
CA LEU A 122 -14.46 -15.72 -1.58
C LEU A 122 -14.93 -17.07 -1.00
N ARG A 123 -14.45 -17.45 0.20
CA ARG A 123 -14.91 -18.67 0.89
C ARG A 123 -16.29 -18.53 1.52
N ARG A 124 -16.68 -17.34 1.97
CA ARG A 124 -17.88 -17.11 2.79
C ARG A 124 -19.02 -16.44 2.04
N GLY A 125 -18.70 -15.57 1.09
CA GLY A 125 -19.65 -14.69 0.43
C GLY A 125 -19.85 -15.06 -1.04
N ARG A 126 -20.77 -14.33 -1.67
CA ARG A 126 -21.01 -14.39 -3.11
C ARG A 126 -20.54 -13.07 -3.72
N VAL A 127 -19.32 -13.06 -4.24
CA VAL A 127 -18.82 -11.94 -5.05
C VAL A 127 -18.91 -12.33 -6.51
N SER A 128 -19.56 -11.51 -7.34
CA SER A 128 -19.54 -11.68 -8.78
C SER A 128 -18.16 -11.35 -9.34
N ILE A 129 -17.61 -12.23 -10.17
CA ILE A 129 -16.32 -12.03 -10.84
C ILE A 129 -16.58 -11.86 -12.35
N PRO A 130 -16.11 -10.78 -13.00
CA PRO A 130 -15.17 -9.79 -12.48
C PRO A 130 -15.80 -8.86 -11.42
N TRP A 131 -14.98 -8.47 -10.44
CA TRP A 131 -15.40 -7.54 -9.39
C TRP A 131 -14.70 -6.20 -9.54
N ARG A 132 -15.50 -5.13 -9.40
CA ARG A 132 -15.05 -3.74 -9.40
C ARG A 132 -15.76 -2.97 -8.28
N PRO A 133 -15.08 -2.03 -7.59
CA PRO A 133 -15.75 -1.13 -6.68
C PRO A 133 -16.73 -0.23 -7.46
N ARG A 134 -17.86 0.13 -6.83
CA ARG A 134 -18.91 0.95 -7.46
C ARG A 134 -18.41 2.30 -7.98
N SER A 135 -17.46 2.91 -7.27
CA SER A 135 -16.74 4.11 -7.71
C SER A 135 -15.32 3.74 -8.12
N GLY A 136 -15.13 3.39 -9.39
CA GLY A 136 -13.82 3.10 -9.95
C GLY A 136 -13.90 2.45 -11.33
N TYR A 137 -12.91 2.77 -12.18
CA TYR A 137 -12.74 2.11 -13.48
C TYR A 137 -11.85 0.86 -13.41
N ARG A 138 -11.37 0.53 -12.22
CA ARG A 138 -10.39 -0.53 -12.02
C ARG A 138 -11.09 -1.82 -11.63
N ILE A 139 -10.82 -2.88 -12.37
CA ILE A 139 -11.22 -4.23 -11.98
C ILE A 139 -10.17 -4.74 -11.00
N CYS A 140 -10.63 -5.25 -9.87
CA CYS A 140 -9.75 -5.74 -8.81
C CYS A 140 -9.69 -7.27 -8.77
N LEU A 141 -10.74 -7.95 -9.24
CA LEU A 141 -10.79 -9.41 -9.37
C LEU A 141 -11.25 -9.76 -10.78
N ASP A 142 -10.50 -10.60 -11.50
CA ASP A 142 -10.86 -11.04 -12.84
C ASP A 142 -10.32 -12.44 -13.14
N TRP A 143 -10.96 -13.16 -14.05
CA TRP A 143 -10.48 -14.46 -14.54
C TRP A 143 -9.36 -14.33 -15.58
N GLU A 144 -9.10 -13.11 -16.07
CA GLU A 144 -8.07 -12.81 -17.04
C GLU A 144 -7.12 -11.72 -16.50
N LYS A 145 -5.83 -11.77 -16.87
CA LYS A 145 -4.86 -10.71 -16.51
C LYS A 145 -5.20 -9.35 -17.14
N GLY A 146 -5.92 -9.38 -18.26
CA GLY A 146 -6.36 -8.21 -19.03
C GLY A 146 -7.85 -7.98 -18.87
N HIS A 147 -8.26 -6.71 -18.79
CA HIS A 147 -9.67 -6.35 -18.67
C HIS A 147 -10.36 -6.36 -20.04
N ALA A 148 -11.67 -6.66 -20.05
CA ALA A 148 -12.55 -6.28 -21.14
C ALA A 148 -12.56 -4.74 -21.27
N GLY A 149 -11.76 -4.20 -22.21
CA GLY A 149 -11.47 -2.77 -22.32
C GLY A 149 -9.97 -2.43 -22.49
N GLY A 150 -9.09 -3.43 -22.53
CA GLY A 150 -7.69 -3.28 -22.95
C GLY A 150 -6.74 -2.69 -21.91
N ARG A 151 -7.22 -2.40 -20.69
CA ARG A 151 -6.35 -2.07 -19.55
C ARG A 151 -5.93 -3.36 -18.86
N THR A 152 -4.65 -3.49 -18.55
CA THR A 152 -4.11 -4.62 -17.79
C THR A 152 -4.03 -4.27 -16.31
N MET A 153 -4.14 -5.27 -15.45
CA MET A 153 -3.76 -5.11 -14.04
C MET A 153 -2.29 -4.71 -13.96
N ARG A 154 -1.95 -3.76 -13.09
CA ARG A 154 -0.58 -3.24 -12.96
C ARG A 154 0.31 -4.22 -12.19
N THR A 155 -0.19 -4.82 -11.12
CA THR A 155 0.49 -5.93 -10.43
C THR A 155 -0.51 -7.04 -10.12
N PRO A 156 -0.82 -7.90 -11.12
CA PRO A 156 -1.70 -9.04 -10.91
C PRO A 156 -1.03 -10.06 -9.99
N GLU A 157 -1.75 -10.48 -8.97
CA GLU A 157 -1.43 -11.61 -8.11
C GLU A 157 -2.34 -12.79 -8.52
N GLU A 158 -1.76 -13.97 -8.66
CA GLU A 158 -2.50 -15.16 -9.05
C GLU A 158 -2.99 -15.91 -7.81
N MET A 159 -4.23 -16.38 -7.82
CA MET A 159 -4.75 -17.26 -6.79
C MET A 159 -5.67 -18.32 -7.37
N GLU A 160 -5.69 -19.51 -6.78
CA GLU A 160 -6.61 -20.57 -7.18
C GLU A 160 -7.96 -20.40 -6.47
N TYR A 161 -9.05 -20.39 -7.24
CA TYR A 161 -10.41 -20.33 -6.72
C TYR A 161 -11.37 -21.13 -7.61
N GLY A 162 -12.03 -22.13 -7.03
CA GLY A 162 -12.96 -23.00 -7.76
C GLY A 162 -12.31 -23.77 -8.92
N GLY A 163 -11.04 -24.18 -8.77
CA GLY A 163 -10.28 -24.90 -9.80
C GLY A 163 -9.86 -24.03 -11.00
N ARG A 164 -9.94 -22.71 -10.88
CA ARG A 164 -9.52 -21.74 -11.91
C ARG A 164 -8.56 -20.72 -11.31
N THR A 165 -7.68 -20.18 -12.15
CA THR A 165 -6.83 -19.05 -11.77
C THR A 165 -7.65 -17.77 -11.76
N LEU A 166 -7.69 -17.11 -10.61
CA LEU A 166 -8.23 -15.79 -10.40
C LEU A 166 -7.06 -14.80 -10.29
N PHE A 167 -7.17 -13.66 -10.97
CA PHE A 167 -6.21 -12.58 -10.89
C PHE A 167 -6.74 -11.49 -9.97
N LEU A 168 -5.89 -11.11 -9.02
CA LEU A 168 -6.13 -10.07 -8.04
C LEU A 168 -5.21 -8.90 -8.32
N GLU A 169 -5.79 -7.72 -8.50
CA GLU A 169 -4.99 -6.51 -8.60
C GLU A 169 -4.49 -6.10 -7.21
N THR A 170 -3.18 -5.91 -7.10
CA THR A 170 -2.51 -5.58 -5.83
C THR A 170 -1.75 -4.27 -5.85
N HIS A 171 -1.76 -3.54 -6.96
CA HIS A 171 -1.11 -2.24 -7.02
C HIS A 171 -1.97 -1.20 -6.30
N GLY A 172 -1.39 -0.35 -5.46
CA GLY A 172 -2.13 0.69 -4.75
C GLY A 172 -1.39 1.14 -3.50
N SER A 173 -1.80 2.27 -2.93
CA SER A 173 -1.35 2.62 -1.59
C SER A 173 -1.95 1.69 -0.54
N ALA A 174 -1.39 1.68 0.67
CA ALA A 174 -1.96 0.92 1.78
C ALA A 174 -3.43 1.34 2.05
N ASP A 175 -3.70 2.66 2.02
CA ASP A 175 -5.04 3.22 2.19
C ASP A 175 -6.01 2.74 1.09
N ASP A 176 -5.57 2.72 -0.17
CA ASP A 176 -6.39 2.21 -1.28
C ASP A 176 -6.74 0.72 -1.09
N LEU A 177 -5.77 -0.10 -0.73
CA LEU A 177 -5.98 -1.54 -0.52
C LEU A 177 -6.93 -1.82 0.65
N MET A 178 -6.85 -1.04 1.73
CA MET A 178 -7.79 -1.17 2.86
C MET A 178 -9.20 -0.72 2.49
N SER A 179 -9.34 0.37 1.73
CA SER A 179 -10.63 0.80 1.19
C SER A 179 -11.24 -0.25 0.27
N LEU A 180 -10.43 -0.91 -0.57
CA LEU A 180 -10.87 -2.03 -1.40
C LEU A 180 -11.28 -3.25 -0.58
N ALA A 181 -10.54 -3.58 0.49
CA ALA A 181 -10.88 -4.65 1.43
C ALA A 181 -12.27 -4.46 2.03
N VAL A 182 -12.54 -3.26 2.58
CA VAL A 182 -13.85 -2.94 3.17
C VAL A 182 -14.97 -3.04 2.13
N ARG A 183 -14.79 -2.45 0.95
CA ARG A 183 -15.79 -2.48 -0.13
C ARG A 183 -16.05 -3.90 -0.65
N LEU A 184 -15.04 -4.76 -0.69
CA LEU A 184 -15.19 -6.14 -1.10
C LEU A 184 -16.02 -6.91 -0.07
N CYS A 185 -15.76 -6.72 1.23
CA CYS A 185 -16.56 -7.29 2.31
C CYS A 185 -18.03 -6.87 2.19
N GLU A 186 -18.30 -5.57 2.02
CA GLU A 186 -19.66 -5.05 1.83
C GLU A 186 -20.35 -5.66 0.60
N ALA A 187 -19.66 -5.73 -0.54
CA ALA A 187 -20.19 -6.33 -1.76
C ALA A 187 -20.51 -7.82 -1.61
N ALA A 188 -19.80 -8.51 -0.71
CA ALA A 188 -20.00 -9.92 -0.42
C ALA A 188 -21.02 -10.21 0.69
N GLY A 189 -21.52 -9.17 1.38
CA GLY A 189 -22.34 -9.30 2.59
C GLY A 189 -21.56 -9.81 3.80
N VAL A 190 -20.24 -9.61 3.85
CA VAL A 190 -19.39 -9.93 4.99
C VAL A 190 -19.17 -8.66 5.81
N ASP A 191 -19.34 -8.72 7.13
CA ASP A 191 -19.07 -7.57 8.01
C ASP A 191 -17.56 -7.25 8.02
N PRO A 192 -17.13 -6.08 7.50
CA PRO A 192 -15.73 -5.70 7.52
C PRO A 192 -15.18 -5.53 8.94
N ALA A 193 -16.01 -5.18 9.94
CA ALA A 193 -15.54 -5.03 11.32
C ALA A 193 -15.12 -6.37 11.97
N GLY A 194 -15.47 -7.50 11.36
CA GLY A 194 -15.01 -8.82 11.75
C GLY A 194 -13.52 -9.06 11.47
N PHE A 195 -12.92 -8.31 10.53
CA PHE A 195 -11.47 -8.33 10.33
C PHE A 195 -10.82 -7.36 11.30
N ARG A 196 -9.84 -7.85 12.07
CA ARG A 196 -9.12 -7.04 13.05
C ARG A 196 -7.63 -7.09 12.80
N ILE A 197 -6.96 -5.97 13.00
CA ILE A 197 -5.54 -5.81 12.71
C ILE A 197 -4.79 -5.22 13.90
N GLU A 198 -3.52 -5.56 13.95
CA GLU A 198 -2.54 -4.99 14.84
C GLU A 198 -1.57 -4.17 14.01
N ILE A 199 -1.41 -2.90 14.37
CA ILE A 199 -0.56 -1.96 13.66
C ILE A 199 0.41 -1.30 14.63
N VAL A 200 1.61 -1.01 14.16
CA VAL A 200 2.59 -0.22 14.90
C VAL A 200 3.01 0.98 14.05
N GLN A 201 3.26 2.11 14.70
CA GLN A 201 3.84 3.27 14.01
C GLN A 201 5.21 2.86 13.47
N SER A 202 5.46 3.14 12.20
CA SER A 202 6.78 2.88 11.63
C SER A 202 7.72 3.99 12.09
N ASP A 203 8.88 3.62 12.62
CA ASP A 203 10.01 4.53 12.86
C ASP A 203 10.59 4.96 11.51
N ARG A 204 9.82 5.70 10.72
CA ARG A 204 10.36 6.34 9.53
C ARG A 204 11.00 7.63 10.03
N PRO A 205 12.33 7.79 9.94
CA PRO A 205 12.95 9.06 10.28
C PRO A 205 12.31 10.14 9.41
N ALA A 206 11.90 11.23 10.04
CA ALA A 206 11.37 12.38 9.31
C ALA A 206 12.44 12.79 8.29
N THR A 207 12.14 12.59 7.01
CA THR A 207 12.97 13.13 5.94
C THR A 207 12.74 14.63 5.94
N SER A 208 13.62 15.35 6.64
CA SER A 208 13.76 16.80 6.61
C SER A 208 14.23 17.30 5.26
#